data_AF-R5R0P4-F1
#
_entry.id   AF-R5R0P4-F1
#
_cell.length_a   1.000
_cell.length_b   1.000
_cell.length_c   1.000
_cell.angle_alpha   90.00
_cell.angle_beta   90.00
_cell.angle_gamma   90.00
#
_symmetry.space_group_name_H-M   'P 1'
#
loop_
_entity.id
_entity.type
_entity.pdbx_description
1 polymer ?
#
loop_
_entity_poly.entity_id
_entity_poly.type
_entity_poly.pdbx_seq_one_letter_code
_entity_poly.pdbx_strand_id
1 'polypeptide(L)'
;MRNKKIQILLVFVLAIGLFGLLFYWRYGEKKQMESLNGLQETYKEYDKKIREIRNDMENKKAEVNDIEKPANVILAFSEEDQELMDRIVPALEGRGIQATLVLKNTAEHHQETVTYLGQQGWDFAFGGEIGEEKDAYIEMLKSTVKQYEESTGKIAGAYFFNGKEYGRGSKILYPNFKEMDFKIGVAFAKDASSLKHGKNTDYNMEIEECQNISMREDMETIENILDQVIEARSVVVLSDFSLERQMEIAGEASLEHFEEILDLLLQKQSESDLVVGSVTCYEGTLEDRANRIEQRRQKYSEYEQKCLEEIEQLTKQRDEALEKQEVKK
;
A
#
# COMPACT_ATOMS: atom_id res chain seq x y z
N MET A 1 -36.76 -95.59 21.84
CA MET A 1 -35.87 -94.84 20.91
C MET A 1 -36.57 -93.79 20.03
N ARG A 2 -37.90 -93.84 19.82
CA ARG A 2 -38.64 -92.92 18.91
C ARG A 2 -38.76 -91.47 19.42
N ASN A 3 -38.89 -91.23 20.73
CA ASN A 3 -38.97 -89.88 21.32
C ASN A 3 -37.64 -89.10 21.32
N LYS A 4 -36.49 -89.77 21.51
CA LYS A 4 -35.17 -89.11 21.49
C LYS A 4 -34.80 -88.58 20.10
N LYS A 5 -35.16 -89.30 19.03
CA LYS A 5 -34.94 -88.85 17.64
C LYS A 5 -35.76 -87.60 17.29
N ILE A 6 -37.00 -87.52 17.78
CA ILE A 6 -37.88 -86.35 17.56
C ILE A 6 -37.35 -85.14 18.35
N GLN A 7 -36.90 -85.32 19.60
CA GLN A 7 -36.25 -84.25 20.37
C GLN A 7 -34.96 -83.74 19.73
N ILE A 8 -34.10 -84.63 19.23
CA ILE A 8 -32.87 -84.25 18.53
C ILE A 8 -33.18 -83.46 17.25
N LEU A 9 -34.20 -83.89 16.49
CA LEU A 9 -34.65 -83.18 15.29
C LEU A 9 -35.20 -81.77 15.62
N LEU A 10 -35.99 -81.65 16.69
CA LEU A 10 -36.53 -80.37 17.18
C LEU A 10 -35.44 -79.40 17.62
N VAL A 11 -34.43 -79.90 18.34
CA VAL A 11 -33.25 -79.11 18.74
C VAL A 11 -32.46 -78.67 17.52
N PHE A 12 -32.32 -79.52 16.50
CA PHE A 12 -31.64 -79.17 15.25
C PHE A 12 -32.37 -78.07 14.47
N VAL A 13 -33.70 -78.15 14.38
CA VAL A 13 -34.53 -77.13 13.71
C VAL A 13 -34.47 -75.80 14.47
N LEU A 14 -34.52 -75.83 15.81
CA LEU A 14 -34.34 -74.64 16.65
C LEU A 14 -32.95 -74.03 16.50
N ALA A 15 -31.90 -74.86 16.45
CA ALA A 15 -30.53 -74.40 16.24
C ALA A 15 -30.35 -73.74 14.87
N ILE A 16 -30.91 -74.32 13.81
CA ILE A 16 -30.88 -73.73 12.46
C ILE A 16 -31.69 -72.42 12.41
N GLY A 17 -32.84 -72.35 13.08
CA GLY A 17 -33.64 -71.14 13.19
C GLY A 17 -32.91 -70.00 13.92
N LEU A 18 -32.23 -70.32 15.04
CA LEU A 18 -31.39 -69.38 15.79
C LEU A 18 -30.16 -68.94 14.97
N PHE A 19 -29.54 -69.87 14.22
CA PHE A 19 -28.41 -69.54 13.36
C PHE A 19 -28.82 -68.64 12.19
N GLY A 20 -30.00 -68.87 11.60
CA GLY A 20 -30.59 -68.03 10.57
C GLY A 20 -30.91 -66.62 11.08
N LEU A 21 -31.44 -66.51 12.30
CA LEU A 21 -31.66 -65.23 12.99
C LEU A 21 -30.36 -64.47 13.25
N LEU A 22 -29.33 -65.14 13.77
CA LEU A 22 -28.00 -64.56 13.99
C LEU A 22 -27.35 -64.10 12.67
N PHE A 23 -27.48 -64.87 11.60
CA PHE A 23 -26.97 -64.49 10.29
C PHE A 23 -27.73 -63.30 9.71
N TYR A 24 -29.05 -63.25 9.85
CA TYR A 24 -29.87 -62.12 9.43
C TYR A 24 -29.50 -60.84 10.19
N TRP A 25 -29.29 -60.93 11.51
CA TRP A 25 -28.85 -59.82 12.35
C TRP A 25 -27.45 -59.31 11.95
N ARG A 26 -26.48 -60.22 11.79
CA ARG A 26 -25.11 -59.89 11.37
C ARG A 26 -25.04 -59.32 9.96
N TYR A 27 -25.89 -59.80 9.05
CA TYR A 27 -25.99 -59.26 7.69
C TYR A 27 -26.61 -57.86 7.67
N GLY A 28 -27.58 -57.61 8.56
CA GLY A 28 -28.12 -56.28 8.83
C GLY A 28 -27.07 -55.30 9.39
N GLU A 29 -26.30 -55.72 10.40
CA GLU A 29 -25.21 -54.92 10.98
C GLU A 29 -24.12 -54.57 9.96
N LYS A 30 -23.75 -55.53 9.10
CA LYS A 30 -22.72 -55.31 8.07
C LYS A 30 -23.16 -54.27 7.03
N LYS A 31 -24.43 -54.34 6.59
CA LYS A 31 -25.01 -53.32 5.70
C LYS A 31 -25.09 -51.94 6.36
N GLN A 32 -25.39 -51.89 7.66
CA GLN A 32 -25.37 -50.63 8.41
C GLN A 32 -23.96 -50.04 8.51
N MET A 33 -22.93 -50.85 8.80
CA MET A 33 -21.53 -50.41 8.81
C MET A 33 -21.05 -49.88 7.45
N GLU A 34 -21.36 -50.56 6.35
CA GLU A 34 -20.98 -50.12 5.00
C GLU A 34 -21.66 -48.79 4.63
N SER A 35 -22.94 -48.61 5.02
CA SER A 35 -23.65 -47.33 4.80
C SER A 35 -23.09 -46.18 5.63
N LEU A 36 -22.70 -46.42 6.89
CA LEU A 36 -22.08 -45.45 7.78
C LEU A 36 -20.69 -45.02 7.29
N ASN A 37 -19.88 -45.96 6.78
CA ASN A 37 -18.58 -45.65 6.21
C ASN A 37 -18.69 -44.82 4.93
N GLY A 38 -19.60 -45.17 4.01
CA GLY A 38 -19.83 -44.37 2.80
C GLY A 38 -20.37 -42.96 3.11
N LEU A 39 -21.18 -42.83 4.16
CA LEU A 39 -21.63 -41.53 4.66
C LEU A 39 -20.44 -40.72 5.20
N GLN A 40 -19.60 -41.30 6.06
CA GLN A 40 -18.40 -40.62 6.59
C GLN A 40 -17.43 -40.17 5.49
N GLU A 41 -17.26 -40.96 4.42
CA GLU A 41 -16.45 -40.55 3.26
C GLU A 41 -17.06 -39.35 2.52
N THR A 42 -18.38 -39.36 2.32
CA THR A 42 -19.11 -38.26 1.70
C THR A 42 -18.99 -36.97 2.53
N TYR A 43 -19.12 -37.05 3.86
CA TYR A 43 -18.90 -35.92 4.77
C TYR A 43 -17.49 -35.36 4.67
N LYS A 44 -16.49 -36.23 4.72
CA LYS A 44 -15.08 -35.84 4.59
C LYS A 44 -14.82 -35.12 3.27
N GLU A 45 -15.50 -35.53 2.19
CA GLU A 45 -15.37 -34.88 0.89
C GLU A 45 -15.97 -33.46 0.89
N TYR A 46 -17.19 -33.28 1.40
CA TYR A 46 -17.81 -31.94 1.51
C TYR A 46 -17.01 -31.01 2.43
N ASP A 47 -16.60 -31.48 3.61
CA ASP A 47 -15.82 -30.69 4.56
C ASP A 47 -14.44 -30.34 3.98
N LYS A 48 -13.84 -31.24 3.17
CA LYS A 48 -12.60 -30.95 2.45
C LYS A 48 -12.79 -29.83 1.43
N LYS A 49 -13.84 -29.90 0.58
CA LYS A 49 -14.15 -28.84 -0.41
C LYS A 49 -14.41 -27.49 0.25
N ILE A 50 -15.22 -27.46 1.31
CA ILE A 50 -15.48 -26.22 2.08
C ILE A 50 -14.18 -25.62 2.64
N ARG A 51 -13.28 -26.47 3.15
CA ARG A 51 -11.98 -26.01 3.68
C ARG A 51 -11.08 -25.47 2.57
N GLU A 52 -11.03 -26.14 1.42
CA GLU A 52 -10.25 -25.69 0.26
C GLU A 52 -10.73 -24.31 -0.22
N ILE A 53 -12.05 -24.10 -0.32
CA ILE A 53 -12.64 -22.80 -0.69
C ILE A 53 -12.24 -21.72 0.33
N ARG A 54 -12.36 -22.00 1.63
CA ARG A 54 -11.97 -21.03 2.68
C ARG A 54 -10.48 -20.68 2.64
N ASN A 55 -9.62 -21.67 2.42
CA ASN A 55 -8.18 -21.43 2.31
C ASN A 55 -7.86 -20.57 1.07
N ASP A 56 -8.52 -20.83 -0.07
CA ASP A 56 -8.34 -20.03 -1.27
C ASP A 56 -8.82 -18.59 -1.09
N MET A 57 -9.95 -18.38 -0.40
CA MET A 57 -10.43 -17.04 -0.03
C MET A 57 -9.40 -16.29 0.82
N GLU A 58 -8.84 -16.91 1.86
CA GLU A 58 -7.81 -16.27 2.70
C GLU A 58 -6.55 -15.93 1.90
N ASN A 59 -6.10 -16.83 1.01
CA ASN A 59 -4.97 -16.57 0.14
C ASN A 59 -5.22 -15.37 -0.79
N LYS A 60 -6.36 -15.35 -1.48
CA LYS A 60 -6.72 -14.23 -2.36
C LYS A 60 -6.93 -12.92 -1.61
N LYS A 61 -7.46 -12.97 -0.39
CA LYS A 61 -7.60 -11.80 0.47
C LYS A 61 -6.24 -11.18 0.79
N ALA A 62 -5.21 -11.98 1.00
CA ALA A 62 -3.85 -11.48 1.20
C ALA A 62 -3.30 -10.79 -0.07
N GLU A 63 -3.59 -11.33 -1.26
CA GLU A 63 -3.15 -10.77 -2.56
C GLU A 63 -3.80 -9.42 -2.92
N VAL A 64 -4.94 -9.07 -2.32
CA VAL A 64 -5.64 -7.79 -2.60
C VAL A 64 -4.79 -6.58 -2.27
N ASN A 65 -4.04 -6.63 -1.17
CA ASN A 65 -3.18 -5.51 -0.75
C ASN A 65 -1.75 -5.62 -1.27
N ASP A 66 -1.39 -6.74 -1.92
CA ASP A 66 -0.08 -6.98 -2.50
C ASP A 66 0.02 -6.38 -3.91
N ILE A 67 0.02 -5.05 -3.94
CA ILE A 67 0.28 -4.27 -5.15
C ILE A 67 1.66 -3.64 -5.01
N GLU A 68 2.56 -4.07 -5.90
CA GLU A 68 3.87 -3.46 -6.04
C GLU A 68 3.73 -1.96 -6.29
N LYS A 69 4.48 -1.19 -5.51
CA LYS A 69 4.66 0.24 -5.72
C LYS A 69 6.01 0.47 -6.42
N PRO A 70 6.08 1.39 -7.39
CA PRO A 70 7.37 1.78 -7.94
C PRO A 70 8.19 2.52 -6.88
N ALA A 71 9.49 2.56 -7.08
CA ALA A 71 10.36 3.48 -6.38
C ALA A 71 10.16 4.90 -6.93
N ASN A 72 10.34 5.94 -6.10
CA ASN A 72 10.06 7.32 -6.49
C ASN A 72 11.18 8.26 -6.05
N VAL A 73 11.55 9.18 -6.93
CA VAL A 73 12.40 10.33 -6.63
C VAL A 73 11.61 11.59 -6.95
N ILE A 74 11.39 12.40 -5.92
CA ILE A 74 10.81 13.73 -6.06
C ILE A 74 11.94 14.73 -6.25
N LEU A 75 11.88 15.53 -7.30
CA LEU A 75 12.78 16.67 -7.51
C LEU A 75 12.11 17.93 -7.00
N ALA A 76 12.79 18.64 -6.10
CA ALA A 76 12.29 19.87 -5.50
C ALA A 76 13.37 20.96 -5.48
N PHE A 77 13.01 22.21 -5.74
CA PHE A 77 13.97 23.31 -5.84
C PHE A 77 13.48 24.54 -5.11
N SER A 78 14.38 25.27 -4.46
CA SER A 78 14.06 26.52 -3.76
C SER A 78 13.82 27.65 -4.76
N GLU A 79 12.83 28.50 -4.47
CA GLU A 79 12.62 29.72 -5.25
C GLU A 79 13.73 30.78 -5.01
N GLU A 80 14.52 30.68 -3.95
CA GLU A 80 15.39 31.78 -3.53
C GLU A 80 16.62 32.01 -4.41
N ASP A 81 17.14 30.97 -5.04
CA ASP A 81 18.37 31.05 -5.83
C ASP A 81 18.05 31.17 -7.33
N GLN A 82 17.74 32.39 -7.77
CA GLN A 82 17.40 32.65 -9.18
C GLN A 82 18.55 32.32 -10.15
N GLU A 83 19.80 32.52 -9.75
CA GLU A 83 20.96 32.16 -10.59
C GLU A 83 21.07 30.64 -10.77
N LEU A 84 20.74 29.88 -9.71
CA LEU A 84 20.67 28.43 -9.79
C LEU A 84 19.46 27.96 -10.62
N MET A 85 18.32 28.63 -10.50
CA MET A 85 17.12 28.34 -11.31
C MET A 85 17.35 28.51 -12.81
N ASP A 86 18.14 29.50 -13.24
CA ASP A 86 18.56 29.69 -14.63
C ASP A 86 19.34 28.48 -15.20
N ARG A 87 19.92 27.65 -14.32
CA ARG A 87 20.60 26.40 -14.69
C ARG A 87 19.71 25.17 -14.54
N ILE A 88 18.94 25.11 -13.46
CA ILE A 88 18.06 23.98 -13.13
C ILE A 88 17.00 23.80 -14.21
N VAL A 89 16.29 24.88 -14.54
CA VAL A 89 15.11 24.82 -15.40
C VAL A 89 15.45 24.30 -16.79
N PRO A 90 16.45 24.84 -17.53
CA PRO A 90 16.79 24.33 -18.86
C PRO A 90 17.28 22.87 -18.84
N ALA A 91 17.99 22.45 -17.79
CA ALA A 91 18.52 21.10 -17.69
C ALA A 91 17.42 20.04 -17.47
N LEU A 92 16.36 20.40 -16.72
CA LEU A 92 15.18 19.57 -16.53
C LEU A 92 14.28 19.57 -17.77
N GLU A 93 14.02 20.74 -18.36
CA GLU A 93 13.23 20.86 -19.61
C GLU A 93 13.87 20.09 -20.76
N GLY A 94 15.21 20.17 -20.91
CA GLY A 94 15.96 19.41 -21.92
C GLY A 94 15.86 17.89 -21.76
N ARG A 95 15.44 17.42 -20.58
CA ARG A 95 15.22 16.01 -20.25
C ARG A 95 13.72 15.64 -20.14
N GLY A 96 12.81 16.61 -20.32
CA GLY A 96 11.37 16.41 -20.18
C GLY A 96 10.94 16.09 -18.75
N ILE A 97 11.70 16.54 -17.74
CA ILE A 97 11.41 16.30 -16.33
C ILE A 97 10.71 17.53 -15.75
N GLN A 98 9.61 17.30 -15.04
CA GLN A 98 8.92 18.32 -14.24
C GLN A 98 9.29 18.14 -12.76
N ALA A 99 9.44 19.25 -12.05
CA ALA A 99 9.83 19.27 -10.65
C ALA A 99 8.90 20.17 -9.82
N THR A 100 9.15 20.19 -8.52
CA THR A 100 8.42 21.01 -7.55
C THR A 100 9.22 22.27 -7.24
N LEU A 101 8.58 23.43 -7.34
CA LEU A 101 9.13 24.67 -6.79
C LEU A 101 8.65 24.82 -5.34
N VAL A 102 9.59 24.95 -4.40
CA VAL A 102 9.30 25.11 -2.97
C VAL A 102 9.26 26.59 -2.63
N LEU A 103 8.06 27.07 -2.36
CA LEU A 103 7.75 28.44 -1.98
C LEU A 103 7.92 28.61 -0.47
N LYS A 104 8.60 29.67 -0.06
CA LYS A 104 8.61 30.05 1.36
C LYS A 104 7.28 30.62 1.78
N ASN A 105 6.88 30.43 3.02
CA ASN A 105 5.70 31.11 3.53
C ASN A 105 6.03 32.57 3.90
N THR A 106 6.42 33.38 2.91
CA THR A 106 6.75 34.81 3.02
C THR A 106 5.85 35.64 2.13
N ALA A 107 5.75 36.95 2.39
CA ALA A 107 4.83 37.82 1.65
C ALA A 107 5.28 38.16 0.21
N GLU A 108 6.55 37.89 -0.13
CA GLU A 108 7.14 38.25 -1.42
C GLU A 108 7.64 36.99 -2.14
N HIS A 109 7.16 36.81 -3.37
CA HIS A 109 7.51 35.73 -4.28
C HIS A 109 7.84 36.31 -5.66
N HIS A 110 8.70 35.62 -6.40
CA HIS A 110 9.01 35.92 -7.79
C HIS A 110 7.85 35.48 -8.69
N GLN A 111 6.79 36.29 -8.72
CA GLN A 111 5.54 35.99 -9.42
C GLN A 111 5.73 35.61 -10.89
N GLU A 112 6.73 36.20 -11.56
CA GLU A 112 7.08 35.85 -12.95
C GLU A 112 7.59 34.40 -13.06
N THR A 113 8.52 33.99 -12.19
CA THR A 113 9.08 32.63 -12.11
C THR A 113 8.00 31.62 -11.78
N VAL A 114 7.17 31.90 -10.76
CA VAL A 114 6.02 31.05 -10.41
C VAL A 114 5.08 30.89 -11.60
N THR A 115 4.71 31.98 -12.26
CA THR A 115 3.77 31.93 -13.39
C THR A 115 4.36 31.15 -14.56
N TYR A 116 5.64 31.37 -14.90
CA TYR A 116 6.32 30.66 -15.96
C TYR A 116 6.38 29.15 -15.69
N LEU A 117 6.86 28.75 -14.52
CA LEU A 117 7.03 27.34 -14.16
C LEU A 117 5.69 26.60 -14.07
N GLY A 118 4.65 27.27 -13.56
CA GLY A 118 3.30 26.72 -13.55
C GLY A 118 2.77 26.44 -14.96
N GLN A 119 3.09 27.30 -15.95
CA GLN A 119 2.75 27.06 -17.36
C GLN A 119 3.55 25.90 -17.98
N GLN A 120 4.76 25.63 -17.49
CA GLN A 120 5.56 24.46 -17.87
C GLN A 120 5.13 23.16 -17.14
N GLY A 121 4.11 23.25 -16.27
CA GLY A 121 3.56 22.13 -15.54
C GLY A 121 4.35 21.72 -14.30
N TRP A 122 5.19 22.62 -13.78
CA TRP A 122 5.74 22.46 -12.42
C TRP A 122 4.62 22.62 -11.40
N ASP A 123 4.75 21.91 -10.29
CA ASP A 123 3.89 22.11 -9.13
C ASP A 123 4.59 22.93 -8.05
N PHE A 124 3.81 23.39 -7.08
CA PHE A 124 4.27 24.26 -6.00
C PHE A 124 4.05 23.58 -4.67
N ALA A 125 5.06 23.58 -3.81
CA ALA A 125 4.95 23.15 -2.43
C ALA A 125 5.37 24.29 -1.50
N PHE A 126 5.05 24.17 -0.21
CA PHE A 126 5.47 25.16 0.78
C PHE A 126 6.59 24.63 1.66
N GLY A 127 7.47 25.51 2.10
CA GLY A 127 8.51 25.17 3.04
C GLY A 127 8.95 26.33 3.92
N GLY A 128 9.72 26.01 4.95
CA GLY A 128 10.37 27.00 5.80
C GLY A 128 10.17 26.80 7.29
N GLU A 129 10.52 27.84 8.04
CA GLU A 129 10.46 27.91 9.50
C GLU A 129 9.10 28.41 10.00
N ILE A 130 8.56 27.74 11.00
CA ILE A 130 7.28 28.07 11.65
C ILE A 130 7.46 29.20 12.67
N GLY A 131 8.66 29.31 13.27
CA GLY A 131 8.97 30.31 14.30
C GLY A 131 8.23 30.08 15.63
N GLU A 132 8.25 31.06 16.52
CA GLU A 132 7.63 30.93 17.86
C GLU A 132 6.11 31.13 17.84
N GLU A 133 5.59 31.98 16.95
CA GLU A 133 4.17 32.31 16.84
C GLU A 133 3.38 31.31 15.98
N LYS A 134 3.32 30.07 16.45
CA LYS A 134 2.75 28.93 15.71
C LYS A 134 1.34 29.17 15.13
N ASP A 135 0.45 29.82 15.88
CA ASP A 135 -0.95 29.96 15.49
C ASP A 135 -1.08 31.02 14.37
N ALA A 136 -0.30 32.10 14.46
CA ALA A 136 -0.20 33.10 13.39
C ALA A 136 0.41 32.49 12.12
N TYR A 137 1.44 31.65 12.27
CA TYR A 137 2.05 30.95 11.14
C TYR A 137 1.06 30.02 10.43
N ILE A 138 0.28 29.24 11.18
CA ILE A 138 -0.72 28.32 10.60
C ILE A 138 -1.78 29.09 9.81
N GLU A 139 -2.33 30.17 10.38
CA GLU A 139 -3.36 30.96 9.69
C GLU A 139 -2.79 31.66 8.44
N MET A 140 -1.56 32.16 8.52
CA MET A 140 -0.85 32.70 7.36
C MET A 140 -0.67 31.62 6.29
N LEU A 141 -0.14 30.43 6.65
CA LEU A 141 0.08 29.33 5.71
C LEU A 141 -1.22 28.92 5.01
N LYS A 142 -2.33 28.74 5.76
CA LYS A 142 -3.64 28.41 5.19
C LYS A 142 -4.11 29.46 4.18
N SER A 143 -3.92 30.75 4.51
CA SER A 143 -4.26 31.84 3.60
C SER A 143 -3.42 31.82 2.33
N THR A 144 -2.10 31.62 2.46
CA THR A 144 -1.17 31.55 1.32
C THR A 144 -1.49 30.37 0.42
N VAL A 145 -1.69 29.18 0.99
CA VAL A 145 -2.11 27.96 0.27
C VAL A 145 -3.37 28.24 -0.54
N LYS A 146 -4.40 28.81 0.08
CA LYS A 146 -5.65 29.11 -0.62
C LYS A 146 -5.46 30.10 -1.78
N GLN A 147 -4.67 31.16 -1.56
CA GLN A 147 -4.39 32.16 -2.59
C GLN A 147 -3.64 31.56 -3.79
N TYR A 148 -2.68 30.69 -3.54
CA TYR A 148 -1.92 30.02 -4.60
C TYR A 148 -2.78 28.99 -5.34
N GLU A 149 -3.66 28.28 -4.65
CA GLU A 149 -4.58 27.33 -5.26
C GLU A 149 -5.55 28.05 -6.21
N GLU A 150 -6.08 29.21 -5.80
CA GLU A 150 -6.95 30.05 -6.63
C GLU A 150 -6.25 30.65 -7.86
N SER A 151 -4.94 30.90 -7.79
CA SER A 151 -4.18 31.55 -8.87
C SER A 151 -3.51 30.59 -9.84
N THR A 152 -3.04 29.44 -9.35
CA THR A 152 -2.28 28.44 -10.14
C THR A 152 -3.11 27.20 -10.49
N GLY A 153 -4.26 27.01 -9.83
CA GLY A 153 -5.20 25.91 -10.07
C GLY A 153 -4.88 24.62 -9.31
N LYS A 154 -3.65 24.42 -8.81
CA LYS A 154 -3.30 23.33 -7.89
C LYS A 154 -1.97 23.59 -7.17
N ILE A 155 -1.94 23.22 -5.89
CA ILE A 155 -0.71 23.16 -5.06
C ILE A 155 -0.41 21.69 -4.79
N ALA A 156 0.86 21.34 -4.78
CA ALA A 156 1.29 20.01 -4.41
C ALA A 156 1.05 19.79 -2.90
N GLY A 157 0.53 18.61 -2.52
CA GLY A 157 0.20 18.29 -1.14
C GLY A 157 1.42 18.00 -0.27
N ALA A 158 2.46 18.84 -0.30
CA ALA A 158 3.69 18.65 0.46
C ALA A 158 4.11 19.89 1.25
N TYR A 159 4.69 19.64 2.43
CA TYR A 159 5.35 20.67 3.23
C TYR A 159 6.80 20.29 3.56
N PHE A 160 7.73 21.20 3.31
CA PHE A 160 9.17 21.05 3.50
C PHE A 160 9.62 21.71 4.81
N PHE A 161 9.92 20.88 5.82
CA PHE A 161 10.32 21.36 7.14
C PHE A 161 11.82 21.66 7.19
N ASN A 162 12.22 22.85 7.64
CA ASN A 162 13.64 23.14 7.95
C ASN A 162 14.25 22.12 8.95
N GLY A 163 15.53 21.79 8.76
CA GLY A 163 16.15 20.60 9.36
C GLY A 163 16.20 20.60 10.90
N LYS A 164 16.24 21.79 11.52
CA LYS A 164 16.18 21.93 12.99
C LYS A 164 14.74 21.89 13.52
N GLU A 165 13.75 22.15 12.67
CA GLU A 165 12.37 22.32 13.08
C GLU A 165 11.52 21.06 12.90
N TYR A 166 11.91 20.08 12.07
CA TYR A 166 11.06 18.91 11.77
C TYR A 166 10.35 18.30 13.00
N GLY A 167 11.08 18.05 14.10
CA GLY A 167 10.49 17.42 15.29
C GLY A 167 9.46 18.27 16.05
N ARG A 168 9.61 19.61 16.04
CA ARG A 168 8.64 20.55 16.65
C ARG A 168 7.54 20.89 15.65
N GLY A 169 7.95 21.18 14.41
CA GLY A 169 7.08 21.62 13.33
C GLY A 169 6.09 20.56 12.87
N SER A 170 6.48 19.28 12.77
CA SER A 170 5.55 18.20 12.41
C SER A 170 4.38 18.11 13.39
N LYS A 171 4.66 18.21 14.69
CA LYS A 171 3.63 18.21 15.74
C LYS A 171 2.69 19.42 15.68
N ILE A 172 3.15 20.53 15.12
CA ILE A 172 2.37 21.76 14.96
C ILE A 172 1.53 21.71 13.67
N LEU A 173 2.13 21.27 12.55
CA LEU A 173 1.50 21.35 11.24
C LEU A 173 0.69 20.10 10.86
N TYR A 174 1.10 18.89 11.22
CA TYR A 174 0.34 17.67 10.87
C TYR A 174 -1.14 17.71 11.28
N PRO A 175 -1.53 18.24 12.46
CA PRO A 175 -2.95 18.42 12.78
C PRO A 175 -3.74 19.28 11.79
N ASN A 176 -3.06 20.15 11.03
CA ASN A 176 -3.65 21.09 10.08
C ASN A 176 -3.51 20.63 8.62
N PHE A 177 -2.75 19.56 8.34
CA PHE A 177 -2.48 19.09 6.98
C PHE A 177 -3.75 18.80 6.19
N LYS A 178 -4.75 18.17 6.83
CA LYS A 178 -6.05 17.88 6.20
C LYS A 178 -6.77 19.13 5.70
N GLU A 179 -6.68 20.25 6.40
CA GLU A 179 -7.33 21.51 5.99
C GLU A 179 -6.62 22.16 4.80
N MET A 180 -5.35 21.87 4.59
CA MET A 180 -4.52 22.39 3.49
C MET A 180 -4.33 21.35 2.35
N ASP A 181 -5.00 20.20 2.44
CA ASP A 181 -4.82 19.03 1.56
C ASP A 181 -3.36 18.54 1.42
N PHE A 182 -2.54 18.75 2.45
CA PHE A 182 -1.18 18.22 2.49
C PHE A 182 -1.18 16.75 2.90
N LYS A 183 -0.44 15.92 2.18
CA LYS A 183 -0.31 14.47 2.38
C LYS A 183 1.13 14.04 2.62
N ILE A 184 2.10 14.92 2.36
CA ILE A 184 3.52 14.61 2.39
C ILE A 184 4.25 15.58 3.33
N GLY A 185 4.95 15.03 4.32
CA GLY A 185 5.87 15.77 5.18
C GLY A 185 7.31 15.48 4.76
N VAL A 186 8.06 16.51 4.37
CA VAL A 186 9.43 16.36 3.88
C VAL A 186 10.42 16.80 4.96
N ALA A 187 11.32 15.90 5.36
CA ALA A 187 12.31 16.10 6.42
C ALA A 187 13.73 16.03 5.89
N PHE A 188 14.57 17.02 6.18
CA PHE A 188 15.98 16.97 5.81
C PHE A 188 16.73 15.81 6.45
N ALA A 189 17.51 15.11 5.63
CA ALA A 189 18.38 14.04 6.10
C ALA A 189 19.37 14.56 7.14
N LYS A 190 19.40 13.91 8.30
CA LYS A 190 20.50 14.08 9.26
C LYS A 190 21.76 13.32 8.85
N ASP A 191 21.56 12.30 8.03
CA ASP A 191 22.53 11.34 7.54
C ASP A 191 22.01 10.86 6.18
N ALA A 192 22.85 10.98 5.14
CA ALA A 192 22.54 10.57 3.77
C ALA A 192 23.05 9.16 3.44
N SER A 193 23.65 8.44 4.40
CA SER A 193 24.12 7.06 4.18
C SER A 193 23.01 6.01 4.20
N SER A 194 21.86 6.33 4.83
CA SER A 194 20.74 5.40 4.96
C SER A 194 19.39 6.06 4.70
N LEU A 195 18.59 5.41 3.87
CA LEU A 195 17.24 5.82 3.56
C LEU A 195 16.36 5.75 4.82
N LYS A 196 15.64 6.84 5.07
CA LYS A 196 14.57 6.94 6.06
C LYS A 196 13.28 7.24 5.32
N HIS A 197 12.27 6.44 5.59
CA HIS A 197 10.92 6.69 5.11
C HIS A 197 9.93 6.23 6.18
N GLY A 198 8.76 6.86 6.22
CA GLY A 198 7.75 6.58 7.22
C GLY A 198 6.36 6.91 6.75
N LYS A 199 5.37 6.36 7.47
CA LYS A 199 3.97 6.76 7.36
C LYS A 199 3.51 7.13 8.76
N ASN A 200 2.94 8.32 8.90
CA ASN A 200 2.34 8.77 10.14
C ASN A 200 0.82 8.64 10.05
N THR A 201 0.21 7.89 10.96
CA THR A 201 -1.23 7.64 11.01
C THR A 201 -1.91 8.24 12.25
N ASP A 202 -1.18 9.05 13.03
CA ASP A 202 -1.66 9.57 14.31
C ASP A 202 -2.73 10.67 14.16
N TYR A 203 -2.92 11.21 12.95
CA TYR A 203 -3.66 12.45 12.70
C TYR A 203 -4.94 12.29 11.87
N ASN A 204 -5.72 11.22 12.06
CA ASN A 204 -6.95 10.92 11.27
C ASN A 204 -6.74 10.95 9.74
N MET A 205 -5.49 10.82 9.31
CA MET A 205 -5.03 10.78 7.93
C MET A 205 -3.69 10.05 7.89
N GLU A 206 -3.34 9.51 6.73
CA GLU A 206 -2.02 8.96 6.47
C GLU A 206 -1.15 10.08 5.88
N ILE A 207 -0.02 10.36 6.53
CA ILE A 207 0.98 11.32 6.06
C ILE A 207 2.22 10.53 5.64
N GLU A 208 2.66 10.72 4.39
CA GLU A 208 3.93 10.17 3.93
C GLU A 208 5.08 11.02 4.45
N GLU A 209 6.00 10.43 5.19
CA GLU A 209 7.20 11.10 5.69
C GLU A 209 8.39 10.76 4.77
N CYS A 210 8.80 11.75 3.97
CA CYS A 210 9.87 11.62 2.99
C CYS A 210 11.17 12.24 3.51
N GLN A 211 12.29 11.56 3.28
CA GLN A 211 13.62 12.12 3.52
C GLN A 211 14.04 13.00 2.33
N ASN A 212 14.58 14.18 2.63
CA ASN A 212 15.20 15.07 1.65
C ASN A 212 16.72 14.96 1.70
N ILE A 213 17.33 14.63 0.57
CA ILE A 213 18.77 14.46 0.37
C ILE A 213 19.25 15.57 -0.58
N SER A 214 20.35 16.23 -0.21
CA SER A 214 20.85 17.36 -0.98
C SER A 214 21.51 16.83 -2.24
N MET A 215 21.23 17.46 -3.37
CA MET A 215 21.96 17.22 -4.62
C MET A 215 23.42 17.73 -4.57
N ARG A 216 23.85 18.33 -3.44
CA ARG A 216 25.24 18.70 -3.16
C ARG A 216 26.06 17.57 -2.54
N GLU A 217 25.44 16.46 -2.16
CA GLU A 217 26.16 15.27 -1.72
C GLU A 217 27.01 14.71 -2.87
N ASP A 218 28.03 13.91 -2.53
CA ASP A 218 28.84 13.23 -3.54
C ASP A 218 28.03 12.17 -4.30
N MET A 219 28.50 11.85 -5.51
CA MET A 219 27.82 10.89 -6.39
C MET A 219 27.69 9.49 -5.78
N GLU A 220 28.65 9.04 -4.97
CA GLU A 220 28.58 7.73 -4.30
C GLU A 220 27.42 7.68 -3.31
N THR A 221 27.22 8.76 -2.55
CA THR A 221 26.11 8.91 -1.61
C THR A 221 24.76 8.96 -2.33
N ILE A 222 24.66 9.73 -3.43
CA ILE A 222 23.44 9.79 -4.25
C ILE A 222 23.12 8.41 -4.85
N GLU A 223 24.11 7.74 -5.47
CA GLU A 223 23.93 6.41 -6.04
C GLU A 223 23.44 5.39 -5.01
N ASN A 224 24.08 5.36 -3.83
CA ASN A 224 23.71 4.46 -2.74
C ASN A 224 22.28 4.72 -2.24
N ILE A 225 21.86 5.99 -2.10
CA ILE A 225 20.49 6.31 -1.72
C ILE A 225 19.50 5.85 -2.80
N LEU A 226 19.80 6.07 -4.07
CA LEU A 226 18.93 5.64 -5.16
C LEU A 226 18.76 4.12 -5.20
N ASP A 227 19.84 3.36 -4.96
CA ASP A 227 19.77 1.90 -4.85
C ASP A 227 18.88 1.45 -3.68
N GLN A 228 19.01 2.10 -2.51
CA GLN A 228 18.13 1.83 -1.37
C GLN A 228 16.66 2.17 -1.64
N VAL A 229 16.40 3.26 -2.37
CA VAL A 229 15.04 3.68 -2.77
C VAL A 229 14.41 2.65 -3.70
N ILE A 230 15.18 2.12 -4.66
CA ILE A 230 14.76 1.07 -5.58
C ILE A 230 14.50 -0.24 -4.83
N GLU A 231 15.43 -0.69 -3.98
CA GLU A 231 15.31 -1.92 -3.20
C GLU A 231 14.10 -1.87 -2.24
N ALA A 232 13.94 -0.76 -1.52
CA ALA A 232 12.84 -0.56 -0.59
C ALA A 232 11.51 -0.20 -1.27
N ARG A 233 11.53 0.03 -2.59
CA ARG A 233 10.40 0.54 -3.39
C ARG A 233 9.77 1.77 -2.72
N SER A 234 10.59 2.69 -2.28
CA SER A 234 10.17 3.82 -1.45
C SER A 234 10.26 5.14 -2.19
N VAL A 235 10.16 6.24 -1.46
CA VAL A 235 10.27 7.60 -1.98
C VAL A 235 11.41 8.34 -1.29
N VAL A 236 12.14 9.15 -2.06
CA VAL A 236 13.10 10.13 -1.54
C VAL A 236 12.87 11.46 -2.27
N VAL A 237 13.20 12.56 -1.61
CA VAL A 237 13.29 13.87 -2.24
C VAL A 237 14.75 14.18 -2.50
N LEU A 238 15.09 14.58 -3.72
CA LEU A 238 16.35 15.20 -4.05
C LEU A 238 16.10 16.69 -4.30
N SER A 239 16.83 17.54 -3.58
CA SER A 239 16.63 18.98 -3.65
C SER A 239 17.95 19.75 -3.61
N ASP A 240 17.90 21.01 -4.00
CA ASP A 240 19.03 21.95 -3.99
C ASP A 240 19.44 22.47 -2.61
N PHE A 241 18.82 22.00 -1.53
CA PHE A 241 18.95 22.58 -0.20
C PHE A 241 20.40 22.69 0.31
N SER A 242 20.64 23.71 1.14
CA SER A 242 21.98 24.07 1.61
C SER A 242 22.63 23.00 2.50
N LEU A 243 23.96 23.07 2.64
CA LEU A 243 24.67 22.21 3.61
C LEU A 243 24.20 22.44 5.07
N GLU A 244 23.57 23.58 5.34
CA GLU A 244 22.95 23.89 6.64
C GLU A 244 21.54 23.28 6.83
N ARG A 245 21.04 22.53 5.83
CA ARG A 245 19.74 21.82 5.86
C ARG A 245 18.55 22.76 5.92
N GLN A 246 18.62 23.80 5.11
CA GLN A 246 17.56 24.79 4.96
C GLN A 246 17.28 24.99 3.46
N MET A 247 16.03 25.31 3.14
CA MET A 247 15.68 25.81 1.79
C MET A 247 16.17 27.25 1.58
N GLU A 248 16.77 27.87 2.61
CA GLU A 248 17.32 29.22 2.55
C GLU A 248 18.73 29.18 1.97
N ILE A 249 18.85 29.54 0.69
CA ILE A 249 20.11 29.44 -0.05
C ILE A 249 20.40 30.80 -0.66
N ALA A 250 21.17 31.62 0.05
CA ALA A 250 21.65 32.88 -0.50
C ALA A 250 23.13 32.74 -0.87
N GLY A 251 23.40 32.61 -2.18
CA GLY A 251 24.76 32.69 -2.72
C GLY A 251 25.62 31.42 -2.63
N GLU A 252 25.00 30.23 -2.60
CA GLU A 252 25.73 28.96 -2.75
C GLU A 252 25.91 28.61 -4.23
N ALA A 253 27.17 28.60 -4.70
CA ALA A 253 27.47 28.79 -6.11
C ALA A 253 27.25 27.59 -7.07
N SER A 254 27.10 26.34 -6.59
CA SER A 254 27.04 25.22 -7.55
C SER A 254 26.44 23.93 -7.02
N LEU A 255 25.52 23.36 -7.79
CA LEU A 255 25.25 21.93 -7.81
C LEU A 255 26.28 21.27 -8.75
N GLU A 256 27.42 20.85 -8.20
CA GLU A 256 28.58 20.38 -8.98
C GLU A 256 28.22 19.22 -9.91
N HIS A 257 27.51 18.22 -9.39
CA HIS A 257 27.16 17.00 -10.12
C HIS A 257 25.73 17.03 -10.68
N PHE A 258 25.08 18.19 -10.82
CA PHE A 258 23.64 18.27 -11.12
C PHE A 258 23.23 17.49 -12.37
N GLU A 259 23.89 17.75 -13.50
CA GLU A 259 23.56 17.07 -14.76
C GLU A 259 23.88 15.58 -14.70
N GLU A 260 24.97 15.19 -14.02
CA GLU A 260 25.34 13.79 -13.80
C GLU A 260 24.29 13.06 -12.96
N ILE A 261 23.73 13.72 -11.94
CA ILE A 261 22.62 13.19 -11.13
C ILE A 261 21.37 13.01 -12.01
N LEU A 262 21.02 13.99 -12.85
CA LEU A 262 19.87 13.86 -13.75
C LEU A 262 20.04 12.71 -14.75
N ASP A 263 21.23 12.54 -15.30
CA ASP A 263 21.52 11.44 -16.23
C ASP A 263 21.47 10.08 -15.54
N LEU A 264 21.99 9.98 -14.30
CA LEU A 264 21.87 8.79 -13.46
C LEU A 264 20.41 8.45 -13.15
N LEU A 265 19.58 9.45 -12.83
CA LEU A 265 18.15 9.26 -12.57
C LEU A 265 17.42 8.70 -13.79
N LEU A 266 17.69 9.25 -14.98
CA LEU A 266 17.12 8.74 -16.24
C LEU A 266 17.60 7.33 -16.56
N GLN A 267 18.88 7.04 -16.32
CA GLN A 267 19.42 5.69 -16.48
C GLN A 267 18.69 4.71 -15.56
N LYS A 268 18.60 4.99 -14.26
CA LYS A 268 17.90 4.12 -13.30
C LYS A 268 16.41 3.98 -13.61
N GLN A 269 15.74 5.04 -14.06
CA GLN A 269 14.35 4.98 -14.55
C GLN A 269 14.19 4.07 -15.78
N SER A 270 15.21 3.95 -16.63
CA SER A 270 15.18 3.03 -17.78
C SER A 270 15.48 1.57 -17.42
N GLU A 271 16.24 1.35 -16.35
CA GLU A 271 16.73 0.03 -15.91
C GLU A 271 15.86 -0.60 -14.81
N SER A 272 15.04 0.19 -14.11
CA SER A 272 14.26 -0.23 -12.95
C SER A 272 12.89 0.45 -12.91
N ASP A 273 12.01 -0.02 -12.03
CA ASP A 273 10.68 0.59 -11.79
C ASP A 273 10.79 1.84 -10.89
N LEU A 274 11.58 2.81 -11.35
CA LEU A 274 11.81 4.10 -10.69
C LEU A 274 11.05 5.19 -11.44
N VAL A 275 10.29 6.00 -10.72
CA VAL A 275 9.61 7.19 -11.24
C VAL A 275 10.32 8.44 -10.73
N VAL A 276 10.70 9.34 -11.64
CA VAL A 276 11.34 10.61 -11.33
C VAL A 276 10.42 11.75 -11.73
N GLY A 277 10.13 12.67 -10.81
CA GLY A 277 9.26 13.81 -11.12
C GLY A 277 9.00 14.72 -9.93
N SER A 278 7.89 15.44 -9.99
CA SER A 278 7.45 16.38 -8.97
C SER A 278 6.66 15.70 -7.84
N VAL A 279 6.26 16.45 -6.82
CA VAL A 279 5.37 15.98 -5.75
C VAL A 279 4.04 15.47 -6.30
N THR A 280 3.39 16.20 -7.21
CA THR A 280 2.14 15.76 -7.84
C THR A 280 2.31 14.50 -8.68
N CYS A 281 3.48 14.27 -9.29
CA CYS A 281 3.78 12.99 -9.94
C CYS A 281 3.73 11.83 -8.93
N TYR A 282 4.31 12.03 -7.75
CA TYR A 282 4.24 11.04 -6.67
C TYR A 282 2.83 10.86 -6.11
N GLU A 283 2.07 11.95 -5.93
CA GLU A 283 0.65 11.86 -5.54
C GLU A 283 -0.17 11.03 -6.53
N GLY A 284 0.07 11.19 -7.84
CA GLY A 284 -0.56 10.37 -8.88
C GLY A 284 -0.19 8.89 -8.72
N THR A 285 1.06 8.58 -8.39
CA THR A 285 1.50 7.20 -8.10
C THR A 285 0.76 6.60 -6.89
N LEU A 286 0.53 7.40 -5.84
CA LEU A 286 -0.24 6.98 -4.67
C LEU A 286 -1.72 6.75 -5.02
N GLU A 287 -2.31 7.64 -5.81
CA GLU A 287 -3.70 7.56 -6.26
C GLU A 287 -3.93 6.34 -7.17
N ASP A 288 -3.06 6.11 -8.15
CA ASP A 288 -3.11 4.94 -9.04
C ASP A 288 -2.99 3.63 -8.26
N ARG A 289 -2.15 3.61 -7.23
CA ARG A 289 -2.05 2.45 -6.33
C ARG A 289 -3.33 2.27 -5.53
N ALA A 290 -3.90 3.32 -4.95
CA ALA A 290 -5.15 3.26 -4.20
C ALA A 290 -6.31 2.76 -5.07
N ASN A 291 -6.41 3.28 -6.30
CA ASN A 291 -7.41 2.87 -7.29
C ASN A 291 -7.27 1.38 -7.66
N ARG A 292 -6.04 0.88 -7.87
CA ARG A 292 -5.80 -0.55 -8.13
C ARG A 292 -6.16 -1.43 -6.94
N ILE A 293 -5.86 -1.00 -5.71
CA ILE A 293 -6.25 -1.72 -4.48
C ILE A 293 -7.77 -1.79 -4.38
N GLU A 294 -8.47 -0.68 -4.60
CA GLU A 294 -9.92 -0.63 -4.53
C GLU A 294 -10.58 -1.53 -5.59
N GLN A 295 -10.09 -1.51 -6.83
CA GLN A 295 -10.55 -2.42 -7.88
C GLN A 295 -10.33 -3.90 -7.51
N ARG A 296 -9.19 -4.24 -6.88
CA ARG A 296 -8.94 -5.61 -6.38
C ARG A 296 -9.88 -5.98 -5.24
N ARG A 297 -10.18 -5.04 -4.33
CA ARG A 297 -11.14 -5.25 -3.23
C ARG A 297 -12.55 -5.53 -3.75
N GLN A 298 -13.00 -4.77 -4.75
CA GLN A 298 -14.30 -4.99 -5.38
C GLN A 298 -14.38 -6.37 -6.02
N LYS A 299 -13.38 -6.75 -6.83
CA LYS A 299 -13.28 -8.10 -7.42
C LYS A 299 -13.23 -9.20 -6.37
N TYR A 300 -12.51 -8.97 -5.26
CA TYR A 300 -12.47 -9.92 -4.15
C TYR A 300 -13.83 -10.03 -3.45
N SER A 301 -14.57 -8.93 -3.27
CA SER A 301 -15.89 -8.96 -2.65
C SER A 301 -16.90 -9.79 -3.48
N GLU A 302 -16.89 -9.63 -4.80
CA GLU A 302 -17.68 -10.47 -5.72
C GLU A 302 -17.27 -11.95 -5.63
N TYR A 303 -15.97 -12.21 -5.58
CA TYR A 303 -15.43 -13.56 -5.42
C TYR A 303 -15.84 -14.20 -4.08
N GLU A 304 -15.72 -13.46 -3.00
CA GLU A 304 -16.09 -13.87 -1.63
C GLU A 304 -17.57 -14.23 -1.55
N GLN A 305 -18.46 -13.41 -2.12
CA GLN A 305 -19.88 -13.74 -2.19
C GLN A 305 -20.13 -15.07 -2.91
N LYS A 306 -19.51 -15.27 -4.07
CA LYS A 306 -19.65 -16.52 -4.84
C LYS A 306 -19.18 -17.74 -4.03
N CYS A 307 -18.05 -17.62 -3.34
CA CYS A 307 -17.54 -18.69 -2.48
C CYS A 307 -18.46 -18.98 -1.29
N LEU A 308 -19.04 -17.96 -0.67
CA LEU A 308 -19.99 -18.12 0.43
C LEU A 308 -21.27 -18.83 -0.04
N GLU A 309 -21.81 -18.49 -1.21
CA GLU A 309 -22.94 -19.18 -1.82
C GLU A 309 -22.61 -20.66 -2.12
N GLU A 310 -21.41 -20.95 -2.64
CA GLU A 310 -20.96 -22.32 -2.89
C GLU A 310 -20.82 -23.12 -1.59
N ILE A 311 -20.25 -22.53 -0.53
CA ILE A 311 -20.18 -23.14 0.79
C ILE A 311 -21.57 -23.43 1.34
N GLU A 312 -22.52 -22.51 1.18
CA GLU A 312 -23.92 -22.70 1.62
C GLU A 312 -24.56 -23.88 0.87
N GLN A 313 -24.39 -23.95 -0.46
CA GLN A 313 -24.89 -25.06 -1.27
C GLN A 313 -24.26 -26.40 -0.87
N LEU A 314 -22.94 -26.45 -0.68
CA LEU A 314 -22.25 -27.66 -0.23
C LEU A 314 -22.71 -28.09 1.16
N THR A 315 -22.92 -27.13 2.07
CA THR A 315 -23.45 -27.39 3.42
C THR A 315 -24.87 -27.97 3.35
N LYS A 316 -25.74 -27.38 2.52
CA LYS A 316 -27.09 -27.91 2.31
C LYS A 316 -27.10 -29.30 1.69
N GLN A 317 -26.27 -29.55 0.67
CA GLN A 317 -26.15 -30.87 0.04
C GLN A 317 -25.63 -31.93 1.02
N ARG A 318 -24.68 -31.55 1.87
CA ARG A 318 -24.16 -32.39 2.96
C ARG A 318 -25.26 -32.72 3.98
N ASP A 319 -26.10 -31.75 4.34
CA ASP A 319 -27.17 -31.95 5.32
C ASP A 319 -28.35 -32.76 4.71
N GLU A 320 -28.72 -32.53 3.44
CA GLU A 320 -29.71 -33.35 2.72
C GLU A 320 -29.28 -34.81 2.53
N ALA A 321 -27.97 -35.06 2.38
CA ALA A 321 -27.43 -36.41 2.33
C ALA A 321 -27.64 -37.17 3.66
N LEU A 322 -27.67 -36.44 4.79
CA LEU A 322 -27.99 -36.95 6.13
C LEU A 322 -29.45 -37.41 6.19
N GLU A 323 -30.38 -36.51 5.83
CA GLU A 323 -31.82 -36.76 5.92
C GLU A 323 -32.26 -37.93 5.02
N LYS A 324 -31.75 -38.00 3.78
CA LYS A 324 -32.09 -39.08 2.83
C LYS A 324 -31.63 -40.47 3.28
N GLN A 325 -30.64 -40.56 4.18
CA GLN A 325 -30.25 -41.83 4.78
C GLN A 325 -31.02 -42.16 6.06
N GLU A 326 -31.40 -41.16 6.88
CA GLU A 326 -32.24 -41.37 8.06
C GLU A 326 -33.65 -41.87 7.70
N VAL A 327 -34.22 -41.39 6.59
CA VAL A 327 -35.54 -41.85 6.08
C VAL A 327 -35.49 -43.28 5.51
N LYS A 328 -34.29 -43.84 5.26
CA LYS A 328 -34.10 -45.22 4.78
C LYS A 328 -33.86 -46.25 5.91
N LYS A 329 -33.76 -45.82 7.17
CA LYS A 329 -33.69 -46.72 8.35
C LYS A 329 -35.08 -47.17 8.80
#